data_AF-U1PFM4-F1
#
_entry.id   AF-U1PFM4-F1
#
_cell.length_a   1.000
_cell.length_b   1.000
_cell.length_c   1.000
_cell.angle_alpha   90.00
_cell.angle_beta   90.00
_cell.angle_gamma   90.00
#
_symmetry.space_group_name_H-M   'P 1'
#
loop_
_entity.id
_entity.type
_entity.pdbx_description
1 polymer ?
#
loop_
_entity_poly.entity_id
_entity_poly.type
_entity_poly.pdbx_seq_one_letter_code
_entity_poly.pdbx_strand_id
1 'polypeptide(L)'
;MTVKEKHEEFAEMRAEFERTRGEFDRYTEQFRSDINDKQQLAVAFAGEVTEIQSAFERAITVFDRYAAEFEDDVAARHDAAAEFRAEMAETRDAFAATRAAFGDYADTFGNDVEAKKQRVETFRDEVATTRAAFEEALTAFGQDVEAKKQRVETFRNEVATTRAAFEEAIAAFERDVEANRRDVETFLESVEEVRAAHEQARTELTKAVVEFYGYEPESITATPVTPEPIGADDQPDSETPAEEPGTVEVEPKSEIDDRAEPGTVEGGGESETHEEEPESETDDQPDSEALGEESESETDDQPDSEILGEESESETELRGHLRERGGRDDQPDSEALEEESESETDDTPEGMVECAVCGEYYQAITESHLQTHGMSMDEYKTEFGPEVSLYPGED
;
A
#
# COMPACT_ATOMS: atom_id res chain seq x y z
N MET A 1 129.51 -94.72 7.98
CA MET A 1 129.71 -93.33 7.53
C MET A 1 130.98 -93.21 6.71
N THR A 2 130.89 -93.68 5.46
CA THR A 2 131.82 -93.28 4.42
C THR A 2 131.60 -91.81 4.08
N VAL A 3 132.63 -91.13 3.56
CA VAL A 3 132.53 -89.72 3.12
C VAL A 3 131.36 -89.52 2.13
N LYS A 4 131.02 -90.59 1.38
CA LYS A 4 129.90 -90.63 0.44
C LYS A 4 128.53 -90.57 1.15
N GLU A 5 128.33 -91.36 2.22
CA GLU A 5 127.11 -91.34 3.03
C GLU A 5 126.90 -89.97 3.70
N LYS A 6 127.96 -89.33 4.20
CA LYS A 6 127.87 -87.96 4.74
C LYS A 6 127.52 -86.94 3.65
N HIS A 7 128.05 -87.09 2.44
CA HIS A 7 127.72 -86.22 1.34
C HIS A 7 126.26 -86.39 0.88
N GLU A 8 125.72 -87.61 0.92
CA GLU A 8 124.30 -87.90 0.70
C GLU A 8 123.42 -87.33 1.81
N GLU A 9 123.78 -87.50 3.08
CA GLU A 9 123.05 -86.94 4.23
C GLU A 9 123.08 -85.39 4.21
N PHE A 10 124.21 -84.77 3.88
CA PHE A 10 124.29 -83.32 3.68
C PHE A 10 123.53 -82.86 2.43
N ALA A 11 123.46 -83.67 1.38
CA ALA A 11 122.66 -83.36 0.20
C ALA A 11 121.15 -83.48 0.50
N GLU A 12 120.74 -84.47 1.28
CA GLU A 12 119.37 -84.68 1.74
C GLU A 12 118.93 -83.59 2.72
N MET A 13 119.78 -83.23 3.69
CA MET A 13 119.54 -82.13 4.63
C MET A 13 119.51 -80.77 3.93
N ARG A 14 120.33 -80.57 2.88
CA ARG A 14 120.28 -79.37 2.04
C ARG A 14 119.00 -79.35 1.18
N ALA A 15 118.58 -80.48 0.65
CA ALA A 15 117.31 -80.61 -0.08
C ALA A 15 116.08 -80.42 0.83
N GLU A 16 116.14 -80.89 2.07
CA GLU A 16 115.10 -80.67 3.09
C GLU A 16 115.06 -79.21 3.52
N PHE A 17 116.22 -78.58 3.78
CA PHE A 17 116.31 -77.16 4.07
C PHE A 17 115.79 -76.30 2.91
N GLU A 18 116.11 -76.66 1.66
CA GLU A 18 115.56 -75.99 0.47
C GLU A 18 114.05 -76.21 0.33
N ARG A 19 113.53 -77.39 0.70
CA ARG A 19 112.09 -77.67 0.74
C ARG A 19 111.38 -76.83 1.80
N THR A 20 111.89 -76.79 3.03
CA THR A 20 111.35 -75.98 4.14
C THR A 20 111.44 -74.49 3.82
N ARG A 21 112.54 -74.04 3.21
CA ARG A 21 112.68 -72.67 2.71
C ARG A 21 111.63 -72.36 1.65
N GLY A 22 111.43 -73.27 0.69
CA GLY A 22 110.38 -73.14 -0.33
C GLY A 22 108.96 -73.14 0.25
N GLU A 23 108.69 -73.89 1.32
CA GLU A 23 107.43 -73.85 2.07
C GLU A 23 107.24 -72.52 2.81
N PHE A 24 108.30 -72.00 3.43
CA PHE A 24 108.26 -70.72 4.14
C PHE A 24 108.08 -69.55 3.16
N ASP A 25 108.71 -69.59 1.99
CA ASP A 25 108.52 -68.62 0.91
C ASP A 25 107.05 -68.67 0.43
N ARG A 26 106.49 -69.86 0.23
CA ARG A 26 105.07 -70.06 -0.14
C ARG A 26 104.11 -69.52 0.92
N TYR A 27 104.37 -69.78 2.20
CA TYR A 27 103.59 -69.23 3.31
C TYR A 27 103.69 -67.70 3.38
N THR A 28 104.88 -67.15 3.16
CA THR A 28 105.10 -65.69 3.16
C THR A 28 104.37 -65.02 2.00
N GLU A 29 104.35 -65.64 0.82
CA GLU A 29 103.54 -65.21 -0.33
C GLU A 29 102.04 -65.28 -0.02
N GLN A 30 101.56 -66.39 0.55
CA GLN A 30 100.15 -66.55 0.93
C GLN A 30 99.74 -65.53 2.01
N PHE A 31 100.58 -65.29 3.03
CA PHE A 31 100.32 -64.30 4.06
C PHE A 31 100.31 -62.87 3.51
N ARG A 32 101.20 -62.54 2.56
CA ARG A 32 101.15 -61.25 1.85
C ARG A 32 99.89 -61.11 1.03
N SER A 33 99.43 -62.19 0.37
CA SER A 33 98.16 -62.24 -0.33
C SER A 33 97.00 -61.95 0.64
N ASP A 34 96.92 -62.67 1.76
CA ASP A 34 95.89 -62.46 2.79
C ASP A 34 95.89 -61.04 3.36
N ILE A 35 97.08 -60.45 3.60
CA ILE A 35 97.18 -59.05 4.03
C ILE A 35 96.62 -58.13 2.95
N ASN A 36 96.98 -58.36 1.69
CA ASN A 36 96.49 -57.55 0.58
C ASN A 36 94.97 -57.67 0.46
N ASP A 37 94.42 -58.88 0.54
CA ASP A 37 92.98 -59.13 0.48
C ASP A 37 92.24 -58.45 1.64
N LYS A 38 92.79 -58.50 2.86
CA LYS A 38 92.23 -57.79 4.03
C LYS A 38 92.33 -56.28 3.91
N GLN A 39 93.41 -55.75 3.35
CA GLN A 39 93.56 -54.33 3.09
C GLN A 39 92.55 -53.87 2.03
N GLN A 40 92.39 -54.62 0.95
CA GLN A 40 91.39 -54.35 -0.07
C GLN A 40 89.97 -54.40 0.50
N LEU A 41 89.66 -55.40 1.33
CA LEU A 41 88.37 -55.50 2.01
C LEU A 41 88.12 -54.31 2.97
N ALA A 42 89.13 -53.91 3.74
CA ALA A 42 89.01 -52.77 4.65
C ALA A 42 88.78 -51.45 3.88
N VAL A 43 89.45 -51.28 2.74
CA VAL A 43 89.23 -50.13 1.85
C VAL A 43 87.84 -50.17 1.23
N ALA A 44 87.38 -51.34 0.77
CA ALA A 44 86.03 -51.52 0.23
C ALA A 44 84.95 -51.18 1.27
N PHE A 45 85.07 -51.75 2.48
CA PHE A 45 84.13 -51.48 3.58
C PHE A 45 84.15 -50.01 4.01
N ALA A 46 85.32 -49.38 4.08
CA ALA A 46 85.41 -47.95 4.37
C ALA A 46 84.72 -47.10 3.28
N GLY A 47 84.83 -47.52 2.02
CA GLY A 47 84.09 -46.94 0.89
C GLY A 47 82.57 -47.05 1.08
N GLU A 48 82.07 -48.26 1.35
CA GLU A 48 80.64 -48.51 1.61
C GLU A 48 80.11 -47.71 2.80
N VAL A 49 80.87 -47.64 3.91
CA VAL A 49 80.50 -46.83 5.08
C VAL A 49 80.39 -45.35 4.70
N THR A 50 81.32 -44.84 3.90
CA THR A 50 81.29 -43.45 3.43
C THR A 50 80.10 -43.18 2.51
N GLU A 51 79.74 -44.14 1.64
CA GLU A 51 78.56 -44.06 0.78
C GLU A 51 77.25 -44.06 1.58
N ILE A 52 77.15 -44.93 2.58
CA ILE A 52 76.00 -44.99 3.50
C ILE A 52 75.88 -43.67 4.29
N GLN A 53 76.98 -43.16 4.84
CA GLN A 53 77.00 -41.86 5.54
C GLN A 53 76.52 -40.74 4.63
N SER A 54 77.06 -40.67 3.40
CA SER A 54 76.63 -39.69 2.39
C SER A 54 75.14 -39.85 2.02
N ALA A 55 74.62 -41.07 1.99
CA ALA A 55 73.20 -41.32 1.74
C ALA A 55 72.32 -40.85 2.91
N PHE A 56 72.74 -41.07 4.15
CA PHE A 56 72.03 -40.55 5.34
C PHE A 56 72.03 -39.02 5.39
N GLU A 57 73.16 -38.37 5.10
CA GLU A 57 73.22 -36.90 5.05
C GLU A 57 72.28 -36.32 3.98
N ARG A 58 72.22 -36.96 2.80
CA ARG A 58 71.25 -36.58 1.76
C ARG A 58 69.81 -36.80 2.21
N ALA A 59 69.51 -37.91 2.89
CA ALA A 59 68.17 -38.18 3.41
C ALA A 59 67.75 -37.14 4.46
N ILE A 60 68.63 -36.80 5.40
CA ILE A 60 68.40 -35.75 6.41
C ILE A 60 68.10 -34.42 5.71
N THR A 61 68.90 -34.04 4.70
CA THR A 61 68.66 -32.80 3.94
C THR A 61 67.28 -32.79 3.27
N VAL A 62 66.82 -33.93 2.73
CA VAL A 62 65.48 -34.05 2.14
C VAL A 62 64.39 -33.93 3.20
N PHE A 63 64.56 -34.58 4.36
CA PHE A 63 63.59 -34.49 5.46
C PHE A 63 63.51 -33.09 6.05
N ASP A 64 64.64 -32.40 6.24
CA ASP A 64 64.67 -31.03 6.75
C ASP A 64 63.93 -30.07 5.79
N ARG A 65 64.15 -30.23 4.48
CA ARG A 65 63.40 -29.46 3.48
C ARG A 65 61.90 -29.77 3.51
N TYR A 66 61.52 -31.05 3.56
CA TYR A 66 60.12 -31.43 3.66
C TYR A 66 59.46 -30.89 4.94
N ALA A 67 60.17 -30.91 6.07
CA ALA A 67 59.68 -30.37 7.32
C ALA A 67 59.43 -28.87 7.22
N ALA A 68 60.34 -28.11 6.60
CA ALA A 68 60.15 -26.68 6.35
C ALA A 68 58.95 -26.40 5.42
N GLU A 69 58.85 -27.12 4.29
CA GLU A 69 57.71 -27.00 3.36
C GLU A 69 56.38 -27.34 4.07
N PHE A 70 56.37 -28.36 4.93
CA PHE A 70 55.19 -28.72 5.70
C PHE A 70 54.81 -27.67 6.75
N GLU A 71 55.79 -27.10 7.45
CA GLU A 71 55.56 -26.01 8.40
C GLU A 71 54.95 -24.78 7.69
N ASP A 72 55.48 -24.41 6.52
CA ASP A 72 54.96 -23.32 5.70
C ASP A 72 53.52 -23.61 5.22
N ASP A 73 53.24 -24.83 4.74
CA ASP A 73 51.91 -25.26 4.32
C ASP A 73 50.89 -25.23 5.47
N VAL A 74 51.29 -25.64 6.66
CA VAL A 74 50.44 -25.62 7.85
C VAL A 74 50.16 -24.19 8.28
N ALA A 75 51.16 -23.31 8.26
CA ALA A 75 50.98 -21.89 8.55
C ALA A 75 50.00 -21.25 7.55
N ALA A 76 50.18 -21.48 6.25
CA ALA A 76 49.30 -20.97 5.21
C ALA A 76 47.84 -21.45 5.37
N ARG A 77 47.63 -22.73 5.73
CA ARG A 77 46.28 -23.25 6.02
C ARG A 77 45.67 -22.63 7.27
N HIS A 78 46.48 -22.33 8.29
CA HIS A 78 46.01 -21.65 9.49
C HIS A 78 45.55 -20.23 9.20
N ASP A 79 46.33 -19.50 8.40
CA ASP A 79 45.99 -18.13 7.97
C ASP A 79 44.70 -18.12 7.14
N ALA A 80 44.59 -19.01 6.14
CA ALA A 80 43.37 -19.16 5.33
C ALA A 80 42.13 -19.51 6.19
N ALA A 81 42.29 -20.38 7.18
CA ALA A 81 41.20 -20.72 8.10
C ALA A 81 40.85 -19.55 9.04
N ALA A 82 41.80 -18.68 9.39
CA ALA A 82 41.53 -17.49 10.18
C ALA A 82 40.75 -16.46 9.37
N GLU A 83 41.13 -16.25 8.10
CA GLU A 83 40.44 -15.38 7.15
C GLU A 83 39.00 -15.85 6.90
N PHE A 84 38.80 -17.14 6.58
CA PHE A 84 37.46 -17.71 6.40
C PHE A 84 36.56 -17.53 7.63
N ARG A 85 37.12 -17.68 8.84
CA ARG A 85 36.34 -17.44 10.08
C ARG A 85 35.97 -15.97 10.25
N ALA A 86 36.84 -15.05 9.83
CA ALA A 86 36.54 -13.62 9.86
C ALA A 86 35.41 -13.27 8.88
N GLU A 87 35.47 -13.79 7.65
CA GLU A 87 34.43 -13.63 6.63
C GLU A 87 33.07 -14.18 7.09
N MET A 88 33.06 -15.37 7.69
CA MET A 88 31.84 -15.96 8.24
C MET A 88 31.26 -15.14 9.41
N ALA A 89 32.13 -14.53 10.22
CA ALA A 89 31.68 -13.66 11.30
C ALA A 89 31.06 -12.36 10.74
N GLU A 90 31.68 -11.75 9.75
CA GLU A 90 31.16 -10.57 9.04
C GLU A 90 29.81 -10.88 8.38
N THR A 91 29.72 -11.99 7.65
CA THR A 91 28.48 -12.46 7.01
C THR A 91 27.36 -12.65 8.04
N ARG A 92 27.66 -13.31 9.17
CA ARG A 92 26.68 -13.51 10.24
C ARG A 92 26.21 -12.17 10.83
N ASP A 93 27.13 -11.23 11.04
CA ASP A 93 26.81 -9.92 11.61
C ASP A 93 25.97 -9.10 10.62
N ALA A 94 26.25 -9.19 9.31
CA ALA A 94 25.43 -8.61 8.25
C ALA A 94 24.00 -9.21 8.22
N PHE A 95 23.85 -10.53 8.30
CA PHE A 95 22.53 -11.18 8.40
C PHE A 95 21.76 -10.74 9.65
N ALA A 96 22.45 -10.59 10.79
CA ALA A 96 21.84 -10.11 12.02
C ALA A 96 21.34 -8.66 11.88
N ALA A 97 22.12 -7.78 11.24
CA ALA A 97 21.73 -6.42 10.93
C ALA A 97 20.51 -6.36 10.00
N THR A 98 20.52 -7.13 8.91
CA THR A 98 19.38 -7.22 7.98
C THR A 98 18.11 -7.69 8.69
N ARG A 99 18.22 -8.73 9.53
CA ARG A 99 17.09 -9.23 10.31
C ARG A 99 16.55 -8.18 11.29
N ALA A 100 17.42 -7.41 11.93
CA ALA A 100 17.01 -6.32 12.81
C ALA A 100 16.25 -5.24 12.03
N ALA A 101 16.77 -4.82 10.87
CA ALA A 101 16.11 -3.84 10.01
C ALA A 101 14.72 -4.30 9.54
N PHE A 102 14.56 -5.59 9.19
CA PHE A 102 13.23 -6.15 8.88
C PHE A 102 12.30 -6.16 10.08
N GLY A 103 12.82 -6.40 11.30
CA GLY A 103 12.06 -6.27 12.54
C GLY A 103 11.53 -4.85 12.74
N ASP A 104 12.40 -3.85 12.63
CA ASP A 104 12.04 -2.43 12.79
C ASP A 104 11.01 -1.99 11.73
N TYR A 105 11.17 -2.45 10.49
CA TYR A 105 10.21 -2.22 9.41
C TYR A 105 8.85 -2.86 9.73
N ALA A 106 8.83 -4.12 10.15
CA ALA A 106 7.59 -4.83 10.48
C ALA A 106 6.83 -4.16 11.63
N ASP A 107 7.54 -3.69 12.65
CA ASP A 107 6.95 -2.95 13.77
C ASP A 107 6.37 -1.60 13.31
N THR A 108 7.12 -0.86 12.49
CA THR A 108 6.66 0.41 11.91
C THR A 108 5.40 0.22 11.05
N PHE A 109 5.42 -0.80 10.18
CA PHE A 109 4.29 -1.15 9.34
C PHE A 109 3.07 -1.57 10.17
N GLY A 110 3.27 -2.40 11.19
CA GLY A 110 2.20 -2.81 12.11
C GLY A 110 1.54 -1.62 12.81
N ASN A 111 2.35 -0.66 13.28
CA ASN A 111 1.87 0.56 13.90
C ASN A 111 1.08 1.46 12.92
N ASP A 112 1.53 1.62 11.67
CA ASP A 112 0.80 2.40 10.66
C ASP A 112 -0.55 1.75 10.30
N VAL A 113 -0.58 0.43 10.14
CA VAL A 113 -1.81 -0.32 9.87
C VAL A 113 -2.81 -0.12 11.02
N GLU A 114 -2.38 -0.19 12.26
CA GLU A 114 -3.25 0.01 13.42
C GLU A 114 -3.76 1.45 13.52
N ALA A 115 -2.88 2.43 13.29
CA ALA A 115 -3.27 3.83 13.22
C ALA A 115 -4.30 4.10 12.09
N LYS A 116 -4.12 3.47 10.92
CA LYS A 116 -5.08 3.55 9.81
C LYS A 116 -6.42 2.94 10.17
N LYS A 117 -6.45 1.78 10.83
CA LYS A 117 -7.69 1.15 11.31
C LYS A 117 -8.45 2.07 12.25
N GLN A 118 -7.76 2.65 13.24
CA GLN A 118 -8.37 3.58 14.20
C GLN A 118 -8.96 4.83 13.51
N ARG A 119 -8.25 5.38 12.50
CA ARG A 119 -8.79 6.49 11.70
C ARG A 119 -10.05 6.09 10.92
N VAL A 120 -10.06 4.90 10.33
CA VAL A 120 -11.24 4.38 9.60
C VAL A 120 -12.43 4.15 10.55
N GLU A 121 -12.20 3.65 11.75
CA GLU A 121 -13.24 3.48 12.77
C GLU A 121 -13.80 4.85 13.20
N THR A 122 -12.92 5.80 13.52
CA THR A 122 -13.34 7.18 13.87
C THR A 122 -14.18 7.80 12.76
N PHE A 123 -13.74 7.70 11.51
CA PHE A 123 -14.49 8.19 10.36
C PHE A 123 -15.86 7.51 10.22
N ARG A 124 -15.94 6.19 10.45
CA ARG A 124 -17.21 5.46 10.39
C ARG A 124 -18.18 5.96 11.46
N ASP A 125 -17.70 6.24 12.67
CA ASP A 125 -18.50 6.75 13.77
C ASP A 125 -18.99 8.19 13.50
N GLU A 126 -18.15 9.03 12.90
CA GLU A 126 -18.52 10.38 12.45
C GLU A 126 -19.62 10.35 11.37
N VAL A 127 -19.49 9.44 10.39
CA VAL A 127 -20.52 9.23 9.36
C VAL A 127 -21.82 8.75 9.96
N ALA A 128 -21.78 7.80 10.91
CA ALA A 128 -22.96 7.31 11.61
C ALA A 128 -23.65 8.43 12.41
N THR A 129 -22.87 9.25 13.11
CA THR A 129 -23.36 10.40 13.88
C THR A 129 -24.02 11.44 12.96
N THR A 130 -23.34 11.79 11.86
CA THR A 130 -23.86 12.73 10.86
C THR A 130 -25.17 12.23 10.26
N ARG A 131 -25.24 10.95 9.91
CA ARG A 131 -26.46 10.33 9.39
C ARG A 131 -27.61 10.41 10.39
N ALA A 132 -27.36 10.09 11.67
CA ALA A 132 -28.38 10.18 12.71
C ALA A 132 -28.92 11.62 12.86
N ALA A 133 -28.04 12.63 12.82
CA ALA A 133 -28.43 14.03 12.86
C ALA A 133 -29.29 14.43 11.65
N PHE A 134 -28.97 13.96 10.44
CA PHE A 134 -29.81 14.18 9.26
C PHE A 134 -31.19 13.51 9.37
N GLU A 135 -31.25 12.28 9.86
CA GLU A 135 -32.53 11.58 10.08
C GLU A 135 -33.42 12.30 11.12
N GLU A 136 -32.81 12.83 12.19
CA GLU A 136 -33.50 13.67 13.17
C GLU A 136 -34.02 14.97 12.55
N ALA A 137 -33.17 15.67 11.79
CA ALA A 137 -33.55 16.92 11.11
C ALA A 137 -34.71 16.71 10.11
N LEU A 138 -34.70 15.61 9.36
CA LEU A 138 -35.80 15.24 8.45
C LEU A 138 -37.10 14.99 9.21
N THR A 139 -37.01 14.34 10.37
CA THR A 139 -38.18 14.10 11.23
C THR A 139 -38.75 15.41 11.77
N ALA A 140 -37.89 16.30 12.29
CA ALA A 140 -38.30 17.61 12.80
C ALA A 140 -38.92 18.48 11.69
N PHE A 141 -38.31 18.49 10.50
CA PHE A 141 -38.85 19.19 9.34
C PHE A 141 -40.23 18.66 8.95
N GLY A 142 -40.41 17.33 8.93
CA GLY A 142 -41.71 16.70 8.66
C GLY A 142 -42.78 17.14 9.67
N GLN A 143 -42.43 17.24 10.95
CA GLN A 143 -43.32 17.73 12.00
C GLN A 143 -43.70 19.21 11.83
N ASP A 144 -42.74 20.09 11.50
CA ASP A 144 -43.04 21.50 11.26
C ASP A 144 -43.94 21.70 10.03
N VAL A 145 -43.69 20.95 8.94
CA VAL A 145 -44.56 20.98 7.75
C VAL A 145 -45.99 20.61 8.12
N GLU A 146 -46.18 19.57 8.93
CA GLU A 146 -47.53 19.15 9.35
C GLU A 146 -48.18 20.18 10.29
N ALA A 147 -47.43 20.73 11.24
CA ALA A 147 -47.90 21.81 12.09
C ALA A 147 -48.31 23.05 11.26
N LYS A 148 -47.54 23.39 10.22
CA LYS A 148 -47.85 24.50 9.32
C LYS A 148 -49.11 24.23 8.49
N LYS A 149 -49.31 23.00 8.00
CA LYS A 149 -50.56 22.62 7.32
C LYS A 149 -51.76 22.81 8.24
N GLN A 150 -51.68 22.34 9.48
CA GLN A 150 -52.74 22.52 10.47
C GLN A 150 -53.05 24.00 10.72
N ARG A 151 -52.01 24.84 10.92
CA ARG A 151 -52.21 26.30 11.07
C ARG A 151 -52.90 26.92 9.86
N VAL A 152 -52.53 26.52 8.64
CA VAL A 152 -53.16 27.01 7.41
C VAL A 152 -54.61 26.56 7.31
N GLU A 153 -54.93 25.33 7.72
CA GLU A 153 -56.31 24.83 7.76
C GLU A 153 -57.16 25.59 8.79
N THR A 154 -56.63 25.80 10.01
CA THR A 154 -57.27 26.64 11.03
C THR A 154 -57.55 28.04 10.49
N PHE A 155 -56.55 28.70 9.88
CA PHE A 155 -56.71 30.03 9.30
C PHE A 155 -57.77 30.06 8.20
N ARG A 156 -57.80 29.05 7.30
CA ARG A 156 -58.85 28.96 6.27
C ARG A 156 -60.24 28.84 6.87
N ASN A 157 -60.40 28.06 7.93
CA ASN A 157 -61.67 27.93 8.64
C ASN A 157 -62.08 29.25 9.29
N GLU A 158 -61.15 29.95 9.96
CA GLU A 158 -61.40 31.27 10.55
C GLU A 158 -61.81 32.31 9.49
N VAL A 159 -61.15 32.33 8.33
CA VAL A 159 -61.52 33.20 7.20
C VAL A 159 -62.91 32.85 6.67
N ALA A 160 -63.24 31.56 6.53
CA ALA A 160 -64.56 31.11 6.10
C ALA A 160 -65.66 31.51 7.10
N THR A 161 -65.41 31.34 8.40
CA THR A 161 -66.32 31.76 9.47
C THR A 161 -66.51 33.28 9.47
N THR A 162 -65.42 34.05 9.36
CA THR A 162 -65.47 35.52 9.32
C THR A 162 -66.25 36.00 8.11
N ARG A 163 -66.01 35.41 6.93
CA ARG A 163 -66.75 35.71 5.72
C ARG A 163 -68.24 35.43 5.88
N ALA A 164 -68.61 34.28 6.44
CA ALA A 164 -70.01 33.93 6.68
C ALA A 164 -70.68 34.94 7.64
N ALA A 165 -69.99 35.37 8.69
CA ALA A 165 -70.48 36.39 9.61
C ALA A 165 -70.68 37.76 8.92
N PHE A 166 -69.76 38.16 8.03
CA PHE A 166 -69.94 39.37 7.22
C PHE A 166 -71.11 39.27 6.26
N GLU A 167 -71.28 38.14 5.56
CA GLU A 167 -72.42 37.89 4.67
C GLU A 167 -73.76 37.94 5.44
N GLU A 168 -73.80 37.38 6.66
CA GLU A 168 -74.97 37.47 7.55
C GLU A 168 -75.25 38.91 8.00
N ALA A 169 -74.20 39.67 8.36
CA ALA A 169 -74.33 41.07 8.76
C ALA A 169 -74.85 41.95 7.61
N ILE A 170 -74.37 41.73 6.39
CA ILE A 170 -74.88 42.41 5.18
C ILE A 170 -76.36 42.09 4.99
N ALA A 171 -76.75 40.81 5.05
CA ALA A 171 -78.15 40.42 4.91
C ALA A 171 -79.05 40.98 6.03
N ALA A 172 -78.53 41.15 7.25
CA ALA A 172 -79.24 41.80 8.34
C ALA A 172 -79.42 43.30 8.09
N PHE A 173 -78.36 43.99 7.68
CA PHE A 173 -78.41 45.39 7.33
C PHE A 173 -79.39 45.67 6.19
N GLU A 174 -79.38 44.86 5.13
CA GLU A 174 -80.33 44.98 4.02
C GLU A 174 -81.79 44.81 4.47
N ARG A 175 -82.07 43.88 5.39
CA ARG A 175 -83.41 43.71 5.98
C ARG A 175 -83.83 44.93 6.79
N ASP A 176 -82.92 45.50 7.58
CA ASP A 176 -83.21 46.68 8.40
C ASP A 176 -83.44 47.92 7.54
N VAL A 177 -82.64 48.13 6.48
CA VAL A 177 -82.84 49.19 5.48
C VAL A 177 -84.22 49.05 4.83
N GLU A 178 -84.60 47.83 4.45
CA GLU A 178 -85.88 47.56 3.83
C GLU A 178 -87.07 47.73 4.78
N ALA A 179 -86.91 47.38 6.06
CA ALA A 179 -87.90 47.66 7.09
C ALA A 179 -88.08 49.18 7.30
N ASN A 180 -86.98 49.91 7.48
CA ASN A 180 -86.99 51.37 7.60
C ASN A 180 -87.63 52.05 6.38
N ARG A 181 -87.38 51.54 5.17
CA ARG A 181 -88.02 52.04 3.94
C ARG A 181 -89.54 51.93 4.02
N ARG A 182 -90.07 50.77 4.43
CA ARG A 182 -91.51 50.57 4.60
C ARG A 182 -92.10 51.45 5.70
N ASP A 183 -91.37 51.62 6.80
CA ASP A 183 -91.80 52.49 7.90
C ASP A 183 -91.88 53.96 7.44
N VAL A 184 -90.90 54.43 6.67
CA VAL A 184 -90.91 55.77 6.06
C VAL A 184 -92.05 55.92 5.05
N GLU A 185 -92.28 54.94 4.18
CA GLU A 185 -93.43 54.93 3.25
C GLU A 185 -94.76 55.03 4.02
N THR A 186 -94.94 54.21 5.05
CA THR A 186 -96.12 54.24 5.93
C THR A 186 -96.28 55.60 6.62
N PHE A 187 -95.18 56.18 7.10
CA PHE A 187 -95.20 57.52 7.71
C PHE A 187 -95.60 58.59 6.68
N LEU A 188 -95.05 58.56 5.47
CA LEU A 188 -95.40 59.50 4.41
C LEU A 188 -96.87 59.41 4.01
N GLU A 189 -97.42 58.20 3.90
CA GLU A 189 -98.86 57.98 3.71
C GLU A 189 -99.68 58.62 4.84
N SER A 190 -99.28 58.42 6.11
CA SER A 190 -99.97 59.05 7.24
C SER A 190 -99.90 60.59 7.21
N VAL A 191 -98.77 61.16 6.74
CA VAL A 191 -98.61 62.61 6.55
C VAL A 191 -99.52 63.11 5.44
N GLU A 192 -99.63 62.36 4.33
CA GLU A 192 -100.54 62.67 3.23
C GLU A 192 -102.01 62.61 3.69
N GLU A 193 -102.40 61.62 4.48
CA GLU A 193 -103.73 61.54 5.09
C GLU A 193 -104.02 62.73 6.01
N VAL A 194 -103.09 63.08 6.89
CA VAL A 194 -103.21 64.27 7.76
C VAL A 194 -103.33 65.55 6.93
N ARG A 195 -102.54 65.67 5.85
CA ARG A 195 -102.61 66.81 4.93
C ARG A 195 -103.96 66.89 4.24
N ALA A 196 -104.47 65.78 3.72
CA ALA A 196 -105.78 65.70 3.09
C ALA A 196 -106.89 66.05 4.11
N ALA A 197 -106.81 65.54 5.33
CA ALA A 197 -107.74 65.87 6.41
C ALA A 197 -107.68 67.36 6.80
N HIS A 198 -106.48 67.96 6.84
CA HIS A 198 -106.30 69.38 7.09
C HIS A 198 -106.86 70.24 5.94
N GLU A 199 -106.62 69.88 4.68
CA GLU A 199 -107.20 70.56 3.50
C GLU A 199 -108.73 70.45 3.48
N GLN A 200 -109.28 69.30 3.84
CA GLN A 200 -110.72 69.09 4.01
C GLN A 200 -111.27 69.96 5.15
N ALA A 201 -110.65 69.94 6.33
CA ALA A 201 -111.04 70.76 7.47
C ALA A 201 -110.99 72.26 7.16
N ARG A 202 -109.97 72.71 6.44
CA ARG A 202 -109.87 74.09 5.95
C ARG A 202 -111.00 74.44 4.98
N THR A 203 -111.37 73.51 4.09
CA THR A 203 -112.48 73.69 3.15
C THR A 203 -113.81 73.81 3.89
N GLU A 204 -114.07 72.92 4.86
CA GLU A 204 -115.28 72.96 5.71
C GLU A 204 -115.32 74.21 6.60
N LEU A 205 -114.17 74.64 7.17
CA LEU A 205 -114.09 75.90 7.91
C LEU A 205 -114.39 77.10 7.00
N THR A 206 -113.82 77.13 5.80
CA THR A 206 -114.08 78.20 4.82
C THR A 206 -115.57 78.24 4.48
N LYS A 207 -116.19 77.08 4.26
CA LYS A 207 -117.63 76.94 4.03
C LYS A 207 -118.46 77.42 5.22
N ALA A 208 -118.10 77.01 6.44
CA ALA A 208 -118.77 77.44 7.66
C ALA A 208 -118.63 78.94 7.92
N VAL A 209 -117.47 79.53 7.61
CA VAL A 209 -117.24 80.98 7.67
C VAL A 209 -118.12 81.71 6.65
N VAL A 210 -118.20 81.21 5.41
CA VAL A 210 -119.11 81.76 4.38
C VAL A 210 -120.58 81.67 4.83
N GLU A 211 -121.00 80.54 5.39
CA GLU A 211 -122.37 80.30 5.86
C GLU A 211 -122.74 81.16 7.08
N PHE A 212 -121.79 81.42 7.99
CA PHE A 212 -122.03 82.22 9.18
C PHE A 212 -121.98 83.74 8.92
N TYR A 213 -121.12 84.23 8.01
CA TYR A 213 -120.89 85.67 7.79
C TYR A 213 -121.48 86.23 6.48
N GLY A 214 -121.97 85.38 5.56
CA GLY A 214 -122.69 85.82 4.35
C GLY A 214 -121.85 86.56 3.29
N TYR A 215 -120.52 86.55 3.43
CA TYR A 215 -119.56 87.09 2.46
C TYR A 215 -118.47 86.06 2.19
N GLU A 216 -118.05 85.91 0.94
CA GLU A 216 -116.85 85.14 0.58
C GLU A 216 -115.62 85.84 1.21
N PRO A 217 -114.82 85.17 2.06
CA PRO A 217 -113.60 85.77 2.55
C PRO A 217 -112.61 85.93 1.38
N GLU A 218 -112.25 87.17 1.06
CA GLU A 218 -111.19 87.49 0.11
C GLU A 218 -109.89 86.80 0.53
N SER A 219 -109.52 85.76 -0.24
CA SER A 219 -108.16 85.23 -0.44
C SER A 219 -107.09 85.68 0.58
N ILE A 220 -107.01 85.00 1.72
CA ILE A 220 -105.82 85.07 2.58
C ILE A 220 -104.73 84.25 1.90
N THR A 221 -103.93 84.90 1.07
CA THR A 221 -102.72 84.32 0.48
C THR A 221 -101.72 84.09 1.60
N ALA A 222 -101.52 82.83 1.98
CA ALA A 222 -100.40 82.45 2.82
C ALA A 222 -99.11 82.67 2.00
N THR A 223 -98.38 83.73 2.32
CA THR A 223 -97.01 83.94 1.83
C THR A 223 -96.15 82.73 2.19
N PRO A 224 -95.42 82.12 1.24
CA PRO A 224 -94.54 81.01 1.53
C PRO A 224 -93.40 81.50 2.43
N VAL A 225 -93.33 80.95 3.65
CA VAL A 225 -92.17 81.10 4.53
C VAL A 225 -91.03 80.36 3.85
N THR A 226 -90.06 81.13 3.36
CA THR A 226 -88.81 80.63 2.81
C THR A 226 -88.02 80.01 3.97
N PRO A 227 -87.62 78.72 3.92
CA PRO A 227 -86.76 78.17 4.94
C PRO A 227 -85.40 78.88 4.87
N GLU A 228 -85.00 79.52 5.97
CA GLU A 228 -83.64 80.03 6.16
C GLU A 228 -82.63 78.88 6.00
N PRO A 229 -81.49 79.11 5.33
CA PRO A 229 -80.43 78.12 5.28
C PRO A 229 -79.84 77.98 6.69
N ILE A 230 -79.99 76.79 7.29
CA ILE A 230 -79.18 76.38 8.43
C ILE A 230 -77.75 76.28 7.91
N GLY A 231 -76.99 77.36 8.15
CA GLY A 231 -75.55 77.34 8.03
C GLY A 231 -74.92 76.59 9.20
N ALA A 232 -73.67 76.19 8.95
CA ALA A 232 -72.70 75.69 9.93
C ALA A 232 -73.05 74.32 10.53
N ASP A 233 -72.13 73.41 10.77
CA ASP A 233 -70.70 73.28 10.58
C ASP A 233 -70.49 71.85 11.09
N ASP A 234 -70.05 70.91 10.26
CA ASP A 234 -69.32 69.73 10.73
C ASP A 234 -68.86 68.94 9.50
N GLN A 235 -67.68 69.32 9.01
CA GLN A 235 -66.82 68.37 8.31
C GLN A 235 -66.36 67.35 9.36
N PRO A 236 -66.66 66.06 9.24
CA PRO A 236 -65.79 65.07 9.85
C PRO A 236 -64.45 65.16 9.12
N ASP A 237 -63.43 65.52 9.86
CA ASP A 237 -62.03 65.48 9.45
C ASP A 237 -61.77 64.21 8.64
N SER A 238 -61.42 64.42 7.37
CA SER A 238 -60.72 63.42 6.57
C SER A 238 -59.30 63.30 7.12
N GLU A 239 -59.15 62.61 8.25
CA GLU A 239 -57.86 62.05 8.64
C GLU A 239 -57.52 60.93 7.66
N THR A 240 -56.86 61.32 6.59
CA THR A 240 -55.93 60.49 5.84
C THR A 240 -54.73 60.17 6.74
N PRO A 241 -54.46 58.91 7.12
CA PRO A 241 -53.09 58.49 7.33
C PRO A 241 -52.53 58.12 5.97
N ALA A 242 -51.76 59.04 5.39
CA ALA A 242 -50.73 58.66 4.45
C ALA A 242 -49.65 57.91 5.25
N GLU A 243 -49.79 56.59 5.38
CA GLU A 243 -48.62 55.74 5.65
C GLU A 243 -48.11 55.21 4.31
N GLU A 244 -46.91 55.69 3.97
CA GLU A 244 -46.07 55.13 2.92
C GLU A 244 -45.94 53.61 3.08
N PRO A 245 -45.87 52.84 1.99
CA PRO A 245 -45.36 51.47 2.08
C PRO A 245 -43.87 51.55 2.41
N GLY A 246 -43.55 51.55 3.70
CA GLY A 246 -42.20 51.29 4.19
C GLY A 246 -41.76 49.93 3.64
N THR A 247 -40.79 49.94 2.73
CA THR A 247 -39.99 48.79 2.38
C THR A 247 -39.31 48.29 3.65
N VAL A 248 -39.89 47.26 4.26
CA VAL A 248 -39.20 46.49 5.30
C VAL A 248 -38.16 45.64 4.58
N GLU A 249 -36.96 46.18 4.41
CA GLU A 249 -35.76 45.38 4.27
C GLU A 249 -35.64 44.54 5.54
N VAL A 250 -36.01 43.26 5.43
CA VAL A 250 -35.69 42.27 6.43
C VAL A 250 -34.20 41.95 6.26
N GLU A 251 -33.35 42.72 6.93
CA GLU A 251 -31.99 42.26 7.24
C GLU A 251 -32.09 41.00 8.11
N PRO A 252 -31.47 39.87 7.72
CA PRO A 252 -31.34 38.73 8.60
C PRO A 252 -30.33 39.07 9.70
N LYS A 253 -30.82 39.32 10.92
CA LYS A 253 -29.99 39.26 12.12
C LYS A 253 -29.58 37.81 12.35
N SER A 254 -28.41 37.45 11.86
CA SER A 254 -27.63 36.35 12.40
C SER A 254 -27.20 36.72 13.82
N GLU A 255 -27.91 36.23 14.83
CA GLU A 255 -27.36 36.04 16.18
C GLU A 255 -26.30 34.95 16.09
N ILE A 256 -25.07 35.37 15.79
CA ILE A 256 -23.86 34.64 16.12
C ILE A 256 -23.53 35.07 17.55
N ASP A 257 -23.85 34.18 18.48
CA ASP A 257 -23.48 34.29 19.89
C ASP A 257 -22.00 33.92 20.03
N ASP A 258 -21.14 34.93 19.85
CA ASP A 258 -19.78 34.91 20.34
C ASP A 258 -19.77 35.59 21.71
N ARG A 259 -19.35 34.85 22.76
CA ARG A 259 -18.19 35.20 23.62
C ARG A 259 -18.27 34.59 25.02
N ALA A 260 -17.39 33.64 25.29
CA ALA A 260 -16.59 33.60 26.52
C ALA A 260 -15.34 32.71 26.34
N GLU A 261 -14.19 33.36 26.13
CA GLU A 261 -12.82 32.81 26.33
C GLU A 261 -12.51 32.64 27.85
N PRO A 262 -11.27 32.33 28.33
CA PRO A 262 -10.03 31.91 27.64
C PRO A 262 -9.26 30.75 28.34
N GLY A 263 -8.32 30.15 27.61
CA GLY A 263 -7.32 29.23 28.15
C GLY A 263 -5.98 29.35 27.42
N THR A 264 -5.14 30.26 27.93
CA THR A 264 -3.71 30.44 27.66
C THR A 264 -2.91 29.14 27.57
N VAL A 265 -2.15 28.95 26.50
CA VAL A 265 -0.81 28.31 26.55
C VAL A 265 0.11 29.05 25.58
N GLU A 266 1.22 29.51 26.15
CA GLU A 266 2.34 30.18 25.50
C GLU A 266 3.24 29.21 24.74
N GLY A 267 3.99 29.75 23.77
CA GLY A 267 5.13 29.12 23.12
C GLY A 267 4.87 28.97 21.62
N GLY A 268 5.47 29.73 20.71
CA GLY A 268 6.82 30.28 20.70
C GLY A 268 7.58 29.58 19.56
N GLY A 269 8.04 30.33 18.56
CA GLY A 269 8.91 29.80 17.50
C GLY A 269 8.65 30.35 16.10
N GLU A 270 9.12 31.58 15.86
CA GLU A 270 9.96 31.94 14.70
C GLU A 270 9.47 31.55 13.29
N SER A 271 8.93 32.54 12.56
CA SER A 271 8.95 32.57 11.10
C SER A 271 9.83 33.72 10.63
N GLU A 272 11.11 33.42 10.42
CA GLU A 272 12.02 34.26 9.63
C GLU A 272 12.11 33.71 8.20
N THR A 273 11.86 34.63 7.27
CA THR A 273 12.23 34.74 5.86
C THR A 273 13.31 33.81 5.30
N HIS A 274 13.04 33.20 4.13
CA HIS A 274 14.05 32.87 3.10
C HIS A 274 13.31 32.61 1.78
N GLU A 275 13.37 33.48 0.77
CA GLU A 275 14.42 33.62 -0.26
C GLU A 275 14.56 32.39 -1.17
N GLU A 276 14.30 32.66 -2.45
CA GLU A 276 14.94 32.12 -3.66
C GLU A 276 15.15 30.61 -3.75
N GLU A 277 14.42 29.97 -4.67
CA GLU A 277 14.82 28.68 -5.24
C GLU A 277 15.97 28.91 -6.24
N PRO A 278 17.17 28.35 -6.01
CA PRO A 278 18.17 28.20 -7.05
C PRO A 278 17.94 26.88 -7.81
N GLU A 279 18.12 26.97 -9.12
CA GLU A 279 18.39 25.81 -9.96
C GLU A 279 19.66 25.09 -9.46
N SER A 280 19.61 23.77 -9.30
CA SER A 280 20.82 22.97 -9.11
C SER A 280 20.75 21.67 -9.91
N GLU A 281 21.58 21.66 -10.94
CA GLU A 281 22.20 20.49 -11.57
C GLU A 281 22.90 19.62 -10.52
N THR A 282 22.70 18.30 -10.61
CA THR A 282 23.61 17.22 -10.14
C THR A 282 23.25 16.00 -11.00
N ASP A 283 24.00 15.61 -12.03
CA ASP A 283 25.34 14.99 -12.05
C ASP A 283 25.54 13.86 -11.03
N ASP A 284 25.94 12.71 -11.60
CA ASP A 284 26.56 11.52 -11.01
C ASP A 284 25.71 10.61 -10.09
N GLN A 285 25.13 9.56 -10.68
CA GLN A 285 25.05 8.25 -10.02
C GLN A 285 25.93 7.24 -10.77
N PRO A 286 26.82 6.52 -10.07
CA PRO A 286 27.71 5.53 -10.66
C PRO A 286 26.98 4.22 -10.95
N ASP A 287 27.35 3.62 -12.08
CA ASP A 287 27.12 2.23 -12.43
C ASP A 287 27.50 1.29 -11.28
N SER A 288 26.56 0.44 -10.88
CA SER A 288 26.86 -0.80 -10.19
C SER A 288 26.08 -1.92 -10.86
N GLU A 289 26.65 -2.41 -11.96
CA GLU A 289 26.41 -3.77 -12.45
C GLU A 289 26.90 -4.75 -11.38
N ALA A 290 25.99 -5.55 -10.84
CA ALA A 290 26.33 -6.72 -10.05
C ALA A 290 25.36 -7.85 -10.40
N LEU A 291 25.87 -8.70 -11.29
CA LEU A 291 25.44 -10.04 -11.64
C LEU A 291 24.89 -10.82 -10.43
N GLY A 292 23.74 -11.46 -10.61
CA GLY A 292 23.15 -12.38 -9.65
C GLY A 292 22.41 -13.50 -10.36
N GLU A 293 23.16 -14.55 -10.67
CA GLU A 293 22.71 -15.79 -11.29
C GLU A 293 21.55 -16.44 -10.51
N GLU A 294 20.45 -16.71 -11.19
CA GLU A 294 19.37 -17.58 -10.72
C GLU A 294 19.90 -18.99 -10.36
N SER A 295 19.98 -19.27 -9.07
CA SER A 295 20.19 -20.62 -8.54
C SER A 295 18.84 -21.22 -8.17
N GLU A 296 18.42 -22.18 -8.98
CA GLU A 296 17.33 -23.12 -8.68
C GLU A 296 17.76 -23.99 -7.49
N SER A 297 17.06 -23.89 -6.35
CA SER A 297 17.27 -24.82 -5.23
C SER A 297 15.99 -25.57 -4.92
N GLU A 298 16.02 -26.85 -5.29
CA GLU A 298 15.07 -27.90 -4.99
C GLU A 298 14.74 -27.97 -3.49
N THR A 299 13.44 -28.02 -3.20
CA THR A 299 12.89 -28.39 -1.90
C THR A 299 12.74 -29.91 -1.84
N ASP A 300 13.46 -30.59 -0.96
CA ASP A 300 13.00 -31.77 -0.20
C ASP A 300 14.19 -32.39 0.56
N ASP A 301 14.34 -32.08 1.85
CA ASP A 301 15.08 -32.95 2.75
C ASP A 301 14.47 -32.93 4.15
N GLN A 302 14.02 -34.11 4.56
CA GLN A 302 13.37 -34.41 5.83
C GLN A 302 14.41 -34.37 6.97
N PRO A 303 14.04 -33.95 8.19
CA PRO A 303 14.86 -34.21 9.36
C PRO A 303 14.57 -35.61 9.92
N ASP A 304 15.44 -36.58 9.63
CA ASP A 304 15.55 -37.80 10.41
C ASP A 304 16.31 -37.50 11.71
N SER A 305 15.56 -37.49 12.82
CA SER A 305 16.10 -37.39 14.16
C SER A 305 16.61 -38.74 14.64
N GLU A 306 17.93 -38.91 14.67
CA GLU A 306 18.59 -40.01 15.38
C GLU A 306 18.43 -39.82 16.90
N ILE A 307 17.52 -40.58 17.51
CA ILE A 307 17.50 -40.86 18.94
C ILE A 307 18.26 -42.16 19.19
N LEU A 308 19.30 -42.02 19.99
CA LEU A 308 20.19 -43.08 20.46
C LEU A 308 19.46 -44.11 21.34
N GLY A 309 19.71 -45.38 21.03
CA GLY A 309 20.05 -46.42 22.00
C GLY A 309 18.90 -47.01 22.82
N GLU A 310 18.58 -48.29 22.55
CA GLU A 310 18.66 -49.36 23.55
C GLU A 310 18.39 -50.74 22.90
N GLU A 311 19.48 -51.50 22.86
CA GLU A 311 19.64 -52.96 22.91
C GLU A 311 18.37 -53.82 23.05
N SER A 312 18.11 -54.69 22.07
CA SER A 312 17.48 -55.99 22.34
C SER A 312 17.80 -57.01 21.24
N GLU A 313 18.47 -58.07 21.67
CA GLU A 313 18.84 -59.25 20.89
C GLU A 313 17.60 -60.07 20.50
N SER A 314 17.51 -60.52 19.24
CA SER A 314 17.00 -61.86 18.94
C SER A 314 17.36 -62.29 17.53
N GLU A 315 18.13 -63.37 17.47
CA GLU A 315 18.38 -64.22 16.32
C GLU A 315 17.06 -64.74 15.69
N THR A 316 16.99 -64.78 14.37
CA THR A 316 16.50 -65.90 13.54
C THR A 316 16.61 -65.49 12.07
N GLU A 317 17.62 -65.96 11.34
CA GLU A 317 17.59 -67.17 10.50
C GLU A 317 16.67 -67.10 9.26
N LEU A 318 17.30 -67.42 8.13
CA LEU A 318 16.77 -67.99 6.88
C LEU A 318 16.43 -67.11 5.66
N ARG A 319 17.10 -67.54 4.57
CA ARG A 319 16.74 -67.50 3.14
C ARG A 319 16.92 -66.13 2.46
N GLY A 320 17.88 -65.92 1.56
CA GLY A 320 18.46 -66.86 0.59
C GLY A 320 17.65 -66.82 -0.71
N HIS A 321 18.08 -65.97 -1.65
CA HIS A 321 17.85 -66.22 -3.07
C HIS A 321 19.00 -65.64 -3.92
N LEU A 322 19.87 -66.57 -4.33
CA LEU A 322 20.75 -66.49 -5.49
C LEU A 322 19.94 -66.46 -6.79
N ARG A 323 20.63 -65.98 -7.85
CA ARG A 323 20.42 -66.12 -9.32
C ARG A 323 19.97 -64.83 -9.99
N GLU A 324 20.41 -64.46 -11.19
CA GLU A 324 21.17 -65.10 -12.28
C GLU A 324 21.65 -63.91 -13.17
N ARG A 325 22.91 -63.82 -13.59
CA ARG A 325 23.53 -64.45 -14.77
C ARG A 325 23.16 -63.81 -16.12
N GLY A 326 24.19 -63.31 -16.79
CA GLY A 326 24.26 -63.08 -18.26
C GLY A 326 24.19 -61.60 -18.62
N GLY A 327 25.08 -61.01 -19.42
CA GLY A 327 26.06 -61.55 -20.36
C GLY A 327 25.92 -60.79 -21.69
N ARG A 328 27.08 -60.57 -22.35
CA ARG A 328 27.33 -60.08 -23.73
C ARG A 328 27.51 -58.58 -23.94
N ASP A 329 28.77 -58.23 -24.20
CA ASP A 329 29.27 -57.88 -25.55
C ASP A 329 28.25 -57.29 -26.52
N ASP A 330 28.45 -56.04 -26.93
CA ASP A 330 28.60 -55.64 -28.34
C ASP A 330 28.72 -54.11 -28.41
N GLN A 331 29.92 -53.63 -28.73
CA GLN A 331 30.12 -52.33 -29.37
C GLN A 331 29.72 -52.49 -30.85
N PRO A 332 29.06 -51.50 -31.47
CA PRO A 332 29.85 -50.73 -32.42
C PRO A 332 29.47 -49.24 -32.50
N ASP A 333 30.42 -48.49 -33.04
CA ASP A 333 30.26 -47.16 -33.60
C ASP A 333 29.03 -47.03 -34.53
N SER A 334 28.28 -45.95 -34.37
CA SER A 334 27.38 -45.36 -35.38
C SER A 334 27.39 -43.85 -35.13
N GLU A 335 28.18 -43.10 -35.89
CA GLU A 335 27.76 -42.44 -37.14
C GLU A 335 26.75 -41.31 -36.89
N ALA A 336 27.28 -40.09 -37.10
CA ALA A 336 26.62 -38.87 -37.54
C ALA A 336 25.11 -38.97 -37.79
N LEU A 337 24.33 -38.38 -36.87
CA LEU A 337 22.97 -37.95 -37.14
C LEU A 337 23.00 -36.43 -37.27
N GLU A 338 22.86 -35.99 -38.52
CA GLU A 338 22.38 -34.66 -38.86
C GLU A 338 20.94 -34.57 -38.34
N GLU A 339 20.73 -33.84 -37.25
CA GLU A 339 19.38 -33.47 -36.83
C GLU A 339 18.95 -32.29 -37.71
N GLU A 340 18.19 -32.61 -38.76
CA GLU A 340 17.30 -31.66 -39.40
C GLU A 340 16.28 -31.21 -38.35
N SER A 341 16.47 -30.00 -37.82
CA SER A 341 15.51 -29.32 -36.97
C SER A 341 14.26 -29.02 -37.80
N GLU A 342 13.29 -29.93 -37.76
CA GLU A 342 11.93 -29.65 -38.18
C GLU A 342 11.43 -28.48 -37.31
N SER A 343 11.37 -27.30 -37.90
CA SER A 343 10.83 -26.09 -37.28
C SER A 343 9.41 -26.40 -36.81
N GLU A 344 9.26 -26.54 -35.49
CA GLU A 344 7.96 -26.60 -34.84
C GLU A 344 7.14 -25.42 -35.33
N THR A 345 5.93 -25.73 -35.79
CA THR A 345 4.96 -24.75 -36.24
C THR A 345 4.69 -23.81 -35.08
N ASP A 346 5.28 -22.63 -35.18
CA ASP A 346 5.06 -21.46 -34.34
C ASP A 346 3.55 -21.26 -34.18
N ASP A 347 3.02 -21.71 -33.03
CA ASP A 347 1.62 -21.55 -32.62
C ASP A 347 1.35 -20.09 -32.19
N THR A 348 2.03 -19.12 -32.81
CA THR A 348 1.77 -17.69 -32.68
C THR A 348 0.37 -17.42 -33.22
N PRO A 349 -0.57 -16.95 -32.39
CA PRO A 349 -1.90 -16.61 -32.87
C PRO A 349 -1.77 -15.52 -33.95
N GLU A 350 -2.34 -15.76 -35.15
CA GLU A 350 -2.29 -14.83 -36.28
C GLU A 350 -2.61 -13.39 -35.83
N GLY A 351 -1.64 -12.48 -36.01
CA GLY A 351 -1.80 -11.06 -35.70
C GLY A 351 -1.50 -10.67 -34.24
N MET A 352 -0.77 -11.48 -33.49
CA MET A 352 -0.25 -11.12 -32.17
C MET A 352 1.28 -11.20 -32.12
N VAL A 353 1.88 -10.36 -31.30
CA VAL A 353 3.31 -10.25 -31.02
C VAL A 353 3.54 -10.72 -29.58
N GLU A 354 4.52 -11.59 -29.37
CA GLU A 354 4.92 -12.03 -28.04
C GLU A 354 5.84 -10.99 -27.37
N CYS A 355 5.56 -10.63 -26.12
CA CYS A 355 6.50 -9.82 -25.34
C CYS A 355 7.66 -10.69 -24.87
N ALA A 356 8.89 -10.36 -25.26
CA ALA A 356 10.09 -11.13 -24.91
C ALA A 356 10.41 -11.11 -23.40
N VAL A 357 9.82 -10.19 -22.63
CA VAL A 357 10.02 -10.10 -21.18
C VAL A 357 9.08 -11.04 -20.42
N CYS A 358 7.81 -11.14 -20.82
CA CYS A 358 6.81 -11.93 -20.07
C CYS A 358 6.23 -13.14 -20.81
N GLY A 359 6.54 -13.33 -22.09
CA GLY A 359 6.02 -14.43 -22.92
C GLY A 359 4.52 -14.34 -23.24
N GLU A 360 3.86 -13.22 -22.96
CA GLU A 360 2.44 -13.03 -23.29
C GLU A 360 2.24 -12.42 -24.68
N TYR A 361 1.17 -12.82 -25.36
CA TYR A 361 0.81 -12.35 -26.71
C TYR A 361 -0.07 -11.08 -26.66
N TYR A 362 0.33 -10.07 -27.43
CA TYR A 362 -0.35 -8.78 -27.53
C TYR A 362 -0.64 -8.40 -28.98
N GLN A 363 -1.68 -7.61 -29.22
CA GLN A 363 -1.93 -7.03 -30.55
C GLN A 363 -0.90 -5.94 -30.94
N ALA A 364 -0.26 -5.33 -29.95
CA ALA A 364 0.87 -4.43 -30.11
C ALA A 364 1.55 -4.27 -28.74
N ILE A 365 2.88 -4.25 -28.72
CA ILE A 365 3.62 -3.96 -27.49
C ILE A 365 3.62 -2.44 -27.31
N THR A 366 2.85 -1.96 -26.32
CA THR A 366 2.75 -0.53 -26.03
C THR A 366 3.74 -0.13 -24.95
N GLU A 367 4.11 1.15 -24.94
CA GLU A 367 4.97 1.73 -23.89
C GLU A 367 4.41 1.50 -22.48
N SER A 368 3.08 1.57 -22.32
CA SER A 368 2.44 1.33 -21.02
C SER A 368 2.64 -0.10 -20.49
N HIS A 369 2.83 -1.09 -21.36
CA HIS A 369 3.16 -2.45 -20.96
C HIS A 369 4.64 -2.56 -20.58
N LEU A 370 5.54 -1.99 -21.38
CA LEU A 370 6.98 -1.99 -21.08
C LEU A 370 7.30 -1.27 -19.76
N GLN A 371 6.54 -0.23 -19.41
CA GLN A 371 6.64 0.43 -18.10
C GLN A 371 6.33 -0.53 -16.93
N THR A 372 5.49 -1.56 -17.12
CA THR A 372 5.27 -2.57 -16.06
C THR A 372 6.48 -3.46 -15.83
N HIS A 373 7.35 -3.57 -16.84
CA HIS A 373 8.65 -4.23 -16.76
C HIS A 373 9.80 -3.27 -16.43
N GLY A 374 9.50 -1.99 -16.18
CA GLY A 374 10.52 -0.99 -15.88
C GLY A 374 11.40 -0.61 -17.07
N MET A 375 10.95 -0.86 -18.31
CA MET A 375 11.72 -0.58 -19.52
C MET A 375 11.01 0.42 -20.44
N SER A 376 11.79 1.20 -21.16
CA SER A 376 11.33 2.03 -22.28
C SER A 376 11.33 1.24 -23.60
N MET A 377 10.67 1.77 -24.64
CA MET A 377 10.69 1.15 -25.98
C MET A 377 12.11 1.04 -26.56
N ASP A 378 12.96 2.04 -26.32
CA ASP A 378 14.33 2.07 -26.84
C ASP A 378 15.22 1.05 -26.11
N GLU A 379 15.06 0.90 -24.79
CA GLU A 379 15.73 -0.15 -24.01
C GLU A 379 15.29 -1.54 -24.46
N TYR A 380 13.99 -1.74 -24.68
CA TYR A 380 13.47 -3.02 -25.18
C TYR A 380 14.06 -3.40 -26.54
N LYS A 381 14.16 -2.45 -27.49
CA LYS A 381 14.82 -2.70 -28.79
C LYS A 381 16.33 -2.87 -28.68
N THR A 382 16.97 -2.26 -27.69
CA THR A 382 18.41 -2.39 -27.46
C THR A 382 18.74 -3.77 -26.89
N GLU A 383 17.92 -4.27 -25.98
CA GLU A 383 18.14 -5.54 -25.29
C GLU A 383 17.77 -6.75 -26.14
N PHE A 384 16.60 -6.73 -26.79
CA PHE A 384 16.12 -7.86 -27.59
C PHE A 384 16.43 -7.75 -29.08
N GLY A 385 17.01 -6.62 -29.52
CA GLY A 385 17.44 -6.36 -30.89
C GLY A 385 16.46 -5.47 -31.67
N PRO A 386 16.96 -4.73 -32.68
CA PRO A 386 16.14 -3.78 -33.45
C PRO A 386 15.09 -4.46 -34.34
N GLU A 387 15.23 -5.76 -34.56
CA GLU A 387 14.36 -6.60 -35.41
C GLU A 387 13.15 -7.15 -34.64
N VAL A 388 12.99 -6.85 -33.35
CA VAL A 388 11.80 -7.26 -32.59
C VAL A 388 10.60 -6.44 -33.06
N SER A 389 9.68 -7.08 -33.78
CA SER A 389 8.43 -6.47 -34.23
C SER A 389 7.63 -5.97 -33.01
N LEU A 390 7.22 -4.70 -33.01
CA LEU A 390 6.33 -4.16 -31.96
C LEU A 390 4.87 -4.22 -32.40
N TYR A 391 4.65 -4.31 -33.70
CA TYR A 391 3.35 -4.42 -34.34
C TYR A 391 3.28 -5.67 -35.22
N PRO A 392 2.12 -6.33 -35.28
CA PRO A 392 1.91 -7.45 -36.19
C PRO A 392 2.08 -7.01 -37.64
N GLY A 393 2.99 -7.65 -38.37
CA GLY A 393 3.28 -7.37 -39.78
C GLY A 393 4.34 -6.30 -40.06
N GLU A 394 5.14 -5.92 -39.06
CA GLU A 394 6.43 -5.27 -39.27
C GLU A 394 7.49 -6.34 -39.57
N ASP A 395 7.61 -6.72 -40.84
CA ASP A 395 8.72 -7.49 -41.44
C ASP A 395 9.45 -6.67 -42.52
#